data_AF-N1S3I2-F1
#
_entry.id   AF-N1S3I2-F1
#
_cell.length_a   1.000
_cell.length_b   1.000
_cell.length_c   1.000
_cell.angle_alpha   90.00
_cell.angle_beta   90.00
_cell.angle_gamma   90.00
#
_symmetry.space_group_name_H-M   'P 1'
#
loop_
_entity.id
_entity.type
_entity.pdbx_description
1 polymer ?
#
loop_
_entity_poly.entity_id
_entity_poly.type
_entity_poly.pdbx_seq_one_letter_code
_entity_poly.pdbx_strand_id
1 'polypeptide(L)'
;MTALPENISAFLKLSNEILLTVFRLCKSTERKHHNDTISRLRLTCQRFCLLCSDYAVRRCGTLDFSRPESVKLFRQVLENPRIAEGILLHGDGAFALGIAEIMTRLPNIRHVTLHDGVLENNYDLGRKFDPIDEQDTSAQADILIQVLSRPMLWEEARWIQPSEFIWPGVPTRLLVDIPLALGAVDSLVIDQLSIHVSAAPDYTTMQLSRDDRDKLSDAIKRLDLLQFSFLPRCRSGCGPWIKNGEESDTIRTAREMEVINEYLGAIFNARCIAHADINLGEFWYSLGLKSMLAAPASVGIGFMWPPGSDLRSIHLTEISVTAMQLGALAAALGIGSEVSLFLVHIKVGSWRDALQTLRDGLRNPQSVSIRYPIGGEVQNLTEDQIESAFGSRHTEEGTKAECYAMGRMVENPLIAPR
;
A
#
# COMPACT_ATOMS: atom_id res chain seq x y z
N MET A 1 -46.40 29.26 -11.82
CA MET A 1 -45.14 29.47 -11.10
C MET A 1 -45.44 29.43 -9.60
N THR A 2 -45.24 28.27 -8.98
CA THR A 2 -45.36 28.11 -7.52
C THR A 2 -44.08 28.60 -6.86
N ALA A 3 -44.20 29.54 -5.93
CA ALA A 3 -43.08 30.07 -5.17
C ALA A 3 -42.43 28.96 -4.33
N LEU A 4 -41.10 28.88 -4.33
CA LEU A 4 -40.36 28.00 -3.43
C LEU A 4 -40.64 28.40 -1.97
N PRO A 5 -40.86 27.44 -1.06
CA PRO A 5 -41.12 27.73 0.34
C PRO A 5 -39.94 28.47 0.99
N GLU A 6 -40.24 29.55 1.73
CA GLU A 6 -39.28 30.48 2.34
C GLU A 6 -38.21 29.81 3.23
N ASN A 7 -38.47 28.60 3.73
CA ASN A 7 -37.53 27.83 4.56
C ASN A 7 -36.29 27.32 3.82
N ILE A 8 -36.33 27.13 2.49
CA ILE A 8 -35.16 26.69 1.71
C ILE A 8 -34.12 27.82 1.62
N SER A 9 -34.58 29.07 1.62
CA SER A 9 -33.74 30.27 1.59
C SER A 9 -32.89 30.42 2.86
N ALA A 10 -33.40 30.01 4.02
CA ALA A 10 -32.67 30.11 5.29
C ALA A 10 -31.52 29.08 5.39
N PHE A 11 -31.73 27.86 4.92
CA PHE A 11 -30.73 26.79 4.98
C PHE A 11 -29.54 27.05 4.04
N LEU A 12 -29.80 27.67 2.89
CA LEU A 12 -28.77 28.12 1.94
C LEU A 12 -27.98 29.35 2.43
N LYS A 13 -28.41 30.02 3.51
CA LYS A 13 -27.70 31.16 4.13
C LYS A 13 -26.75 30.74 5.25
N LEU A 14 -26.75 29.47 5.67
CA LEU A 14 -25.81 28.94 6.67
C LEU A 14 -24.37 29.01 6.17
N SER A 15 -23.40 29.19 7.07
CA SER A 15 -21.97 29.17 6.71
C SER A 15 -21.51 27.77 6.32
N ASN A 16 -20.42 27.68 5.53
CA ASN A 16 -19.86 26.38 5.13
C ASN A 16 -19.42 25.54 6.35
N GLU A 17 -18.92 26.18 7.41
CA GLU A 17 -18.46 25.49 8.64
C GLU A 17 -19.62 24.82 9.39
N ILE A 18 -20.77 25.50 9.45
CA ILE A 18 -21.98 24.97 10.07
C ILE A 18 -22.52 23.81 9.22
N LEU A 19 -22.56 23.97 7.90
CA LEU A 19 -23.01 22.92 6.97
C LEU A 19 -22.11 21.68 7.02
N LEU A 20 -20.79 21.83 7.07
CA LEU A 20 -19.85 20.72 7.21
C LEU A 20 -20.00 19.99 8.54
N THR A 21 -20.29 20.72 9.62
CA THR A 21 -20.56 20.11 10.93
C THR A 21 -21.85 19.30 10.91
N VAL A 22 -22.91 19.82 10.27
CA VAL A 22 -24.18 19.11 10.06
C VAL A 22 -23.97 17.86 9.21
N PHE A 23 -23.21 17.93 8.11
CA PHE A 23 -22.94 16.77 7.26
C PHE A 23 -22.11 15.69 7.96
N ARG A 24 -21.12 16.07 8.79
CA ARG A 24 -20.38 15.13 9.64
C ARG A 24 -21.30 14.41 10.64
N LEU A 25 -22.24 15.14 11.25
CA LEU A 25 -23.22 14.56 12.17
C LEU A 25 -24.15 13.58 11.43
N CYS A 26 -24.69 13.94 10.27
CA CYS A 26 -25.50 13.05 9.43
C CYS A 26 -24.75 11.75 9.10
N LYS A 27 -23.47 11.84 8.69
CA LYS A 27 -22.63 10.67 8.36
C LYS A 27 -22.35 9.77 9.57
N SER A 28 -22.22 10.35 10.77
CA SER A 28 -22.03 9.58 12.01
C SER A 28 -23.27 8.74 12.37
N THR A 29 -24.47 9.24 12.03
CA THR A 29 -25.73 8.51 12.19
C THR A 29 -25.98 7.46 11.10
N GLU A 30 -25.40 7.61 9.90
CA GLU A 30 -25.50 6.62 8.80
C GLU A 30 -24.77 5.31 9.12
N ARG A 31 -23.61 5.38 9.79
CA ARG A 31 -22.88 4.19 10.26
C ARG A 31 -23.71 3.29 11.19
N LYS A 32 -24.79 3.81 11.80
CA LYS A 32 -25.72 3.05 12.64
C LYS A 32 -26.96 2.52 11.92
N HIS A 33 -27.35 3.08 10.76
CA HIS A 33 -28.68 2.85 10.19
C HIS A 33 -28.72 2.59 8.66
N HIS A 34 -27.58 2.43 7.97
CA HIS A 34 -27.53 2.08 6.53
C HIS A 34 -28.39 3.01 5.63
N ASN A 35 -28.47 4.30 5.97
CA ASN A 35 -29.14 5.30 5.13
C ASN A 35 -28.11 6.08 4.31
N ASP A 36 -28.42 6.32 3.04
CA ASP A 36 -27.54 6.99 2.07
C ASP A 36 -27.90 8.49 1.92
N THR A 37 -27.92 9.19 3.06
CA THR A 37 -28.39 10.58 3.18
C THR A 37 -27.39 11.56 2.57
N ILE A 38 -26.08 11.32 2.73
CA ILE A 38 -25.03 12.14 2.14
C ILE A 38 -25.08 12.11 0.60
N SER A 39 -25.31 10.95 0.00
CA SER A 39 -25.45 10.82 -1.46
C SER A 39 -26.65 11.61 -2.00
N ARG A 40 -27.76 11.66 -1.24
CA ARG A 40 -28.93 12.49 -1.57
C ARG A 40 -28.67 13.99 -1.37
N LEU A 41 -27.93 14.38 -0.33
CA LEU A 41 -27.57 15.78 -0.07
C LEU A 41 -26.68 16.36 -1.19
N ARG A 42 -25.80 15.55 -1.79
CA ARG A 42 -24.98 15.94 -2.95
C ARG A 42 -25.82 16.44 -4.13
N LEU A 43 -27.03 15.90 -4.31
CA LEU A 43 -27.92 16.24 -5.41
C LEU A 43 -28.74 17.52 -5.17
N THR A 44 -28.64 18.14 -3.98
CA THR A 44 -29.51 19.26 -3.59
C THR A 44 -29.13 20.57 -4.28
N CYS A 45 -27.84 20.91 -4.31
CA CYS A 45 -27.33 22.07 -5.05
C CYS A 45 -25.82 21.94 -5.25
N GLN A 46 -25.26 22.71 -6.19
CA GLN A 46 -23.82 22.69 -6.49
C GLN A 46 -22.95 22.93 -5.24
N ARG A 47 -23.37 23.82 -4.34
CA ARG A 47 -22.68 24.09 -3.08
C ARG A 47 -22.66 22.87 -2.16
N PHE A 48 -23.75 22.11 -2.09
CA PHE A 48 -23.82 20.89 -1.27
C PHE A 48 -23.07 19.74 -1.94
N CYS A 49 -23.11 19.65 -3.27
CA CYS A 49 -22.26 18.72 -4.03
C CYS A 49 -20.78 18.91 -3.68
N LEU A 50 -20.30 20.15 -3.62
CA LEU A 50 -18.92 20.49 -3.25
C LEU A 50 -18.62 20.16 -1.78
N LEU A 51 -19.51 20.53 -0.84
CA LEU A 51 -19.32 20.31 0.59
C LEU A 51 -19.50 18.84 1.02
N CYS A 52 -20.28 18.06 0.28
CA CYS A 52 -20.50 16.62 0.48
C CYS A 52 -19.55 15.76 -0.37
N SER A 53 -18.72 16.37 -1.24
CA SER A 53 -17.63 15.66 -1.90
C SER A 53 -16.61 15.24 -0.82
N ASP A 54 -16.40 13.94 -0.68
CA ASP A 54 -15.63 13.33 0.41
C ASP A 54 -14.17 13.87 0.51
N TYR A 55 -13.67 14.50 -0.55
CA TYR A 55 -12.32 15.08 -0.67
C TYR A 55 -12.12 16.39 0.09
N ALA A 56 -13.15 17.24 0.22
CA ALA A 56 -13.01 18.52 0.93
C ALA A 56 -12.93 18.36 2.46
N VAL A 57 -13.32 17.19 2.97
CA VAL A 57 -13.45 16.91 4.41
C VAL A 57 -12.35 15.96 4.92
N ARG A 58 -11.68 15.22 4.03
CA ARG A 58 -10.64 14.25 4.39
C ARG A 58 -9.25 14.87 4.19
N ARG A 59 -8.33 14.63 5.13
CA ARG A 59 -6.88 14.86 4.93
C ARG A 59 -6.24 13.82 3.99
N CYS A 60 -7.06 13.02 3.30
CA CYS A 60 -6.63 11.88 2.49
C CYS A 60 -6.98 12.11 1.02
N GLY A 61 -6.01 11.92 0.13
CA GLY A 61 -6.16 11.87 -1.31
C GLY A 61 -5.79 10.49 -1.82
N THR A 62 -6.64 9.90 -2.66
CA THR A 62 -6.36 8.64 -3.33
C THR A 62 -6.13 8.91 -4.82
N LEU A 63 -5.01 8.43 -5.35
CA LEU A 63 -4.60 8.57 -6.74
C LEU A 63 -4.58 7.20 -7.40
N ASP A 64 -5.36 7.08 -8.48
CA ASP A 64 -5.45 5.88 -9.30
C ASP A 64 -4.50 5.99 -10.51
N PHE A 65 -3.47 5.15 -10.49
CA PHE A 65 -2.37 5.04 -11.47
C PHE A 65 -2.77 4.37 -12.77
N SER A 66 -3.87 3.65 -12.71
CA SER A 66 -4.28 2.77 -13.79
C SER A 66 -4.99 3.49 -14.94
N ARG A 67 -5.17 4.82 -14.81
CA ARG A 67 -5.77 5.66 -15.84
C ARG A 67 -4.98 6.97 -16.00
N PRO A 68 -4.37 7.24 -17.16
CA PRO A 68 -3.87 8.57 -17.52
C PRO A 68 -4.93 9.69 -17.35
N GLU A 69 -6.21 9.32 -17.44
CA GLU A 69 -7.40 10.16 -17.32
C GLU A 69 -7.84 10.37 -15.86
N SER A 70 -7.25 9.70 -14.87
CA SER A 70 -7.43 10.05 -13.45
C SER A 70 -7.00 11.49 -13.18
N VAL A 71 -5.95 11.95 -13.89
CA VAL A 71 -5.54 13.37 -13.92
C VAL A 71 -6.64 14.22 -14.57
N LYS A 72 -7.38 13.71 -15.57
CA LYS A 72 -8.50 14.42 -16.22
C LYS A 72 -9.74 14.48 -15.32
N LEU A 73 -10.03 13.45 -14.51
CA LEU A 73 -11.12 13.43 -13.53
C LEU A 73 -10.80 14.30 -12.30
N PHE A 74 -9.55 14.28 -11.81
CA PHE A 74 -9.06 15.25 -10.82
C PHE A 74 -9.05 16.68 -11.39
N ARG A 75 -8.66 16.84 -12.67
CA ARG A 75 -8.78 18.10 -13.40
C ARG A 75 -10.23 18.57 -13.51
N GLN A 76 -11.21 17.69 -13.72
CA GLN A 76 -12.64 18.05 -13.69
C GLN A 76 -13.14 18.52 -12.32
N VAL A 77 -12.59 17.98 -11.21
CA VAL A 77 -12.83 18.52 -9.86
C VAL A 77 -12.16 19.89 -9.68
N LEU A 78 -11.04 20.15 -10.38
CA LEU A 78 -10.30 21.42 -10.42
C LEU A 78 -10.80 22.42 -11.49
N GLU A 79 -11.65 21.99 -12.42
CA GLU A 79 -12.36 22.82 -13.42
C GLU A 79 -13.45 23.71 -12.77
N ASN A 80 -13.52 23.72 -11.43
CA ASN A 80 -14.22 24.77 -10.68
C ASN A 80 -13.58 26.14 -11.02
N PRO A 81 -14.34 27.13 -11.54
CA PRO A 81 -13.81 28.36 -12.11
C PRO A 81 -13.08 29.31 -11.14
N ARG A 82 -12.87 28.91 -9.89
CA ARG A 82 -12.01 29.61 -8.92
C ARG A 82 -10.57 29.08 -8.83
N ILE A 83 -10.22 27.98 -9.51
CA ILE A 83 -8.92 27.29 -9.35
C ILE A 83 -8.23 26.98 -10.71
N ALA A 84 -8.83 27.36 -11.83
CA ALA A 84 -8.38 26.93 -13.16
C ALA A 84 -7.27 27.82 -13.75
N GLU A 85 -6.11 27.21 -14.00
CA GLU A 85 -5.27 27.45 -15.19
C GLU A 85 -4.34 26.23 -15.40
N GLY A 86 -4.26 25.74 -16.66
CA GLY A 86 -3.10 25.01 -17.19
C GLY A 86 -3.03 23.48 -17.12
N ILE A 87 -2.66 22.90 -18.28
CA ILE A 87 -1.75 21.74 -18.47
C ILE A 87 -2.36 20.38 -18.92
N LEU A 88 -2.10 20.06 -20.19
CA LEU A 88 -2.11 18.72 -20.84
C LEU A 88 -0.71 18.10 -20.69
N LEU A 89 -0.60 16.84 -20.24
CA LEU A 89 0.70 16.15 -20.08
C LEU A 89 0.61 14.73 -20.63
N HIS A 90 1.39 14.47 -21.69
CA HIS A 90 1.72 13.15 -22.21
C HIS A 90 3.24 12.94 -22.02
N GLY A 91 3.64 11.86 -21.35
CA GLY A 91 5.05 11.48 -21.08
C GLY A 91 5.29 11.09 -19.61
N ASP A 92 6.21 10.16 -19.37
CA ASP A 92 6.43 9.48 -18.07
C ASP A 92 6.77 10.43 -16.90
N GLY A 93 7.45 11.55 -17.14
CA GLY A 93 7.65 12.59 -16.10
C GLY A 93 6.52 13.62 -16.00
N ALA A 94 5.73 13.75 -17.05
CA ALA A 94 4.69 14.76 -17.18
C ALA A 94 3.52 14.41 -16.24
N PHE A 95 3.14 13.13 -16.15
CA PHE A 95 2.11 12.68 -15.21
C PHE A 95 2.48 13.03 -13.75
N ALA A 96 3.70 12.70 -13.32
CA ALA A 96 4.16 12.95 -11.96
C ALA A 96 4.17 14.45 -11.60
N LEU A 97 4.63 15.29 -12.52
CA LEU A 97 4.60 16.76 -12.36
C LEU A 97 3.17 17.29 -12.25
N GLY A 98 2.24 16.78 -13.06
CA GLY A 98 0.83 17.16 -12.98
C GLY A 98 0.20 16.80 -11.63
N ILE A 99 0.53 15.63 -11.08
CA ILE A 99 0.10 15.24 -9.74
C ILE A 99 0.65 16.20 -8.68
N ALA A 100 1.96 16.53 -8.73
CA ALA A 100 2.56 17.45 -7.79
C ALA A 100 1.91 18.85 -7.85
N GLU A 101 1.66 19.36 -9.04
CA GLU A 101 0.94 20.61 -9.25
C GLU A 101 -0.47 20.58 -8.66
N ILE A 102 -1.23 19.51 -8.90
CA ILE A 102 -2.56 19.33 -8.31
C ILE A 102 -2.49 19.38 -6.78
N MET A 103 -1.52 18.70 -6.19
CA MET A 103 -1.34 18.65 -4.73
C MET A 103 -1.05 20.03 -4.14
N THR A 104 -0.37 20.92 -4.87
CA THR A 104 -0.15 22.32 -4.43
C THR A 104 -1.44 23.09 -4.23
N ARG A 105 -2.48 22.75 -4.99
CA ARG A 105 -3.81 23.35 -4.92
C ARG A 105 -4.67 22.69 -3.84
N LEU A 106 -4.18 21.61 -3.23
CA LEU A 106 -4.84 20.81 -2.20
C LEU A 106 -3.99 20.73 -0.91
N PRO A 107 -3.62 21.86 -0.29
CA PRO A 107 -2.64 21.90 0.82
C PRO A 107 -3.08 21.18 2.11
N ASN A 108 -4.35 20.78 2.20
CA ASN A 108 -4.89 20.04 3.34
C ASN A 108 -4.78 18.51 3.19
N ILE A 109 -4.42 18.01 1.99
CA ILE A 109 -4.20 16.59 1.76
C ILE A 109 -2.79 16.25 2.22
N ARG A 110 -2.71 15.40 3.23
CA ARG A 110 -1.44 14.95 3.82
C ARG A 110 -1.25 13.45 3.74
N HIS A 111 -2.32 12.70 3.48
CA HIS A 111 -2.25 11.26 3.29
C HIS A 111 -2.51 10.97 1.82
N VAL A 112 -1.51 10.44 1.13
CA VAL A 112 -1.58 10.09 -0.28
C VAL A 112 -1.55 8.58 -0.42
N THR A 113 -2.56 8.01 -1.08
CA THR A 113 -2.59 6.60 -1.45
C THR A 113 -2.48 6.45 -2.95
N LEU A 114 -1.46 5.75 -3.40
CA LEU A 114 -1.20 5.37 -4.78
C LEU A 114 -1.78 3.97 -5.01
N HIS A 115 -2.69 3.76 -5.96
CA HIS A 115 -3.24 2.44 -6.27
C HIS A 115 -3.55 2.28 -7.76
N ASP A 116 -3.71 1.05 -8.27
CA ASP A 116 -3.89 0.78 -9.70
C ASP A 116 -5.10 -0.12 -10.03
N GLY A 117 -6.04 -0.20 -9.08
CA GLY A 117 -7.28 -0.94 -9.19
C GLY A 117 -8.43 -0.21 -8.48
N VAL A 118 -9.68 -0.58 -8.81
CA VAL A 118 -10.88 0.07 -8.25
C VAL A 118 -11.01 -0.26 -6.75
N LEU A 119 -11.08 0.77 -5.89
CA LEU A 119 -11.08 0.62 -4.42
C LEU A 119 -12.25 -0.22 -3.88
N GLU A 120 -13.36 -0.26 -4.61
CA GLU A 120 -14.63 -0.92 -4.25
C GLU A 120 -15.02 -2.03 -5.24
N ASN A 121 -14.07 -2.55 -6.02
CA ASN A 121 -14.39 -3.61 -6.96
C ASN A 121 -14.74 -4.90 -6.19
N ASN A 122 -16.04 -5.20 -6.11
CA ASN A 122 -16.56 -6.48 -5.61
C ASN A 122 -16.48 -7.60 -6.67
N TYR A 123 -15.78 -7.35 -7.80
CA TYR A 123 -15.52 -8.37 -8.80
C TYR A 123 -14.38 -9.25 -8.32
N ASP A 124 -14.75 -10.23 -7.51
CA ASP A 124 -13.93 -11.39 -7.20
C ASP A 124 -14.18 -12.40 -8.33
N LEU A 125 -13.31 -12.43 -9.35
CA LEU A 125 -13.49 -13.24 -10.56
C LEU A 125 -13.45 -14.76 -10.31
N GLY A 126 -13.23 -15.17 -9.05
CA GLY A 126 -13.44 -16.54 -8.56
C GLY A 126 -14.90 -16.89 -8.26
N ARG A 127 -15.83 -15.92 -8.27
CA ARG A 127 -17.27 -16.23 -8.22
C ARG A 127 -17.71 -16.81 -9.55
N LYS A 128 -18.06 -18.09 -9.54
CA LYS A 128 -18.93 -18.67 -10.58
C LYS A 128 -20.25 -17.90 -10.54
N PHE A 129 -20.51 -17.10 -11.56
CA PHE A 129 -21.83 -16.51 -11.76
C PHE A 129 -22.78 -17.62 -12.20
N ASP A 130 -23.95 -17.71 -11.59
CA ASP A 130 -25.02 -18.58 -12.06
C ASP A 130 -25.36 -18.21 -13.52
N PRO A 131 -25.84 -19.16 -14.36
CA PRO A 131 -26.24 -18.86 -15.72
C PRO A 131 -27.35 -17.80 -15.72
N ILE A 132 -27.13 -16.74 -16.50
CA ILE A 132 -27.87 -15.49 -16.40
C ILE A 132 -28.86 -15.37 -17.57
N ASP A 133 -29.97 -14.68 -17.37
CA ASP A 133 -31.00 -14.48 -18.38
C ASP A 133 -30.62 -13.45 -19.47
N GLU A 134 -31.44 -13.34 -20.52
CA GLU A 134 -31.17 -12.50 -21.69
C GLU A 134 -31.10 -10.99 -21.37
N GLN A 135 -31.77 -10.55 -20.30
CA GLN A 135 -31.84 -9.14 -19.92
C GLN A 135 -30.55 -8.69 -19.22
N ASP A 136 -29.98 -9.58 -18.40
CA ASP A 136 -28.66 -9.37 -17.80
C ASP A 136 -27.53 -9.51 -18.84
N THR A 137 -27.74 -10.25 -19.94
CA THR A 137 -26.75 -10.36 -21.02
C THR A 137 -26.50 -9.01 -21.71
N SER A 138 -27.54 -8.19 -21.89
CA SER A 138 -27.41 -6.83 -22.43
C SER A 138 -26.74 -5.88 -21.45
N ALA A 139 -27.07 -5.96 -20.15
CA ALA A 139 -26.41 -5.18 -19.11
C ALA A 139 -24.93 -5.55 -18.97
N GLN A 140 -24.60 -6.83 -19.11
CA GLN A 140 -23.22 -7.31 -19.16
C GLN A 140 -22.48 -6.86 -20.41
N ALA A 141 -23.13 -6.84 -21.57
CA ALA A 141 -22.55 -6.30 -22.79
C ALA A 141 -22.23 -4.81 -22.65
N ASP A 142 -23.11 -4.02 -22.04
CA ASP A 142 -22.88 -2.60 -21.77
C ASP A 142 -21.75 -2.39 -20.75
N ILE A 143 -21.69 -3.21 -19.69
CA ILE A 143 -20.60 -3.20 -18.71
C ILE A 143 -19.28 -3.62 -19.38
N LEU A 144 -19.28 -4.66 -20.21
CA LEU A 144 -18.11 -5.11 -20.98
C LEU A 144 -17.64 -4.02 -21.95
N ILE A 145 -18.56 -3.39 -22.67
CA ILE A 145 -18.25 -2.24 -23.53
C ILE A 145 -17.67 -1.11 -22.66
N GLN A 146 -18.25 -0.80 -21.50
CA GLN A 146 -17.74 0.24 -20.60
C GLN A 146 -16.35 -0.10 -20.01
N VAL A 147 -16.08 -1.39 -19.74
CA VAL A 147 -14.79 -1.89 -19.24
C VAL A 147 -13.74 -1.95 -20.34
N LEU A 148 -14.11 -2.33 -21.56
CA LEU A 148 -13.19 -2.44 -22.71
C LEU A 148 -13.00 -1.11 -23.46
N SER A 149 -13.91 -0.14 -23.28
CA SER A 149 -13.80 1.22 -23.87
C SER A 149 -13.07 2.21 -22.97
N ARG A 150 -12.86 1.88 -21.70
CA ARG A 150 -12.00 2.68 -20.82
C ARG A 150 -10.53 2.30 -21.01
N PRO A 151 -9.61 3.23 -20.72
CA PRO A 151 -8.20 2.94 -20.55
C PRO A 151 -8.00 1.72 -19.63
N MET A 152 -7.19 0.78 -20.10
CA MET A 152 -6.92 -0.50 -19.44
C MET A 152 -6.16 -0.28 -18.14
N LEU A 153 -6.67 -0.78 -17.02
CA LEU A 153 -5.97 -0.67 -15.74
C LEU A 153 -4.70 -1.52 -15.72
N TRP A 154 -3.71 -1.19 -14.88
CA TRP A 154 -2.58 -2.08 -14.64
C TRP A 154 -3.06 -3.45 -14.12
N GLU A 155 -4.03 -3.49 -13.20
CA GLU A 155 -4.66 -4.74 -12.75
C GLU A 155 -5.32 -5.51 -13.92
N GLU A 156 -5.96 -4.82 -14.88
CA GLU A 156 -6.65 -5.42 -16.05
C GLU A 156 -5.70 -5.85 -17.18
N ALA A 157 -4.60 -5.14 -17.34
CA ALA A 157 -3.52 -5.48 -18.26
C ALA A 157 -2.93 -6.86 -17.94
N ARG A 158 -2.97 -7.27 -16.66
CA ARG A 158 -2.64 -8.65 -16.25
C ARG A 158 -3.71 -9.67 -16.64
N TRP A 159 -4.99 -9.27 -16.73
CA TRP A 159 -6.13 -10.16 -16.96
C TRP A 159 -6.30 -10.57 -18.43
N ILE A 160 -6.17 -9.62 -19.36
CA ILE A 160 -6.56 -9.82 -20.77
C ILE A 160 -5.62 -10.79 -21.50
N GLN A 161 -4.31 -10.75 -21.19
CA GLN A 161 -3.30 -11.78 -21.47
C GLN A 161 -1.94 -11.19 -21.07
N PRO A 162 -1.11 -11.88 -20.27
CA PRO A 162 0.30 -11.54 -20.15
C PRO A 162 0.99 -11.85 -21.49
N SER A 163 0.89 -10.92 -22.43
CA SER A 163 1.64 -10.95 -23.67
C SER A 163 2.90 -10.12 -23.51
N GLU A 164 3.97 -10.51 -24.21
CA GLU A 164 5.24 -9.79 -24.27
C GLU A 164 5.08 -8.31 -24.70
N PHE A 165 3.92 -7.93 -25.24
CA PHE A 165 3.62 -6.57 -25.68
C PHE A 165 2.96 -5.69 -24.61
N ILE A 166 2.23 -6.27 -23.65
CA ILE A 166 1.50 -5.50 -22.62
C ILE A 166 2.35 -5.30 -21.35
N TRP A 167 3.12 -6.32 -20.96
CA TRP A 167 3.93 -6.29 -19.74
C TRP A 167 5.03 -5.20 -19.72
N PRO A 168 5.76 -4.95 -20.82
CA PRO A 168 6.74 -3.85 -20.85
C PRO A 168 6.11 -2.45 -20.79
N GLY A 169 4.80 -2.33 -21.01
CA GLY A 169 4.07 -1.05 -20.96
C GLY A 169 3.62 -0.63 -19.55
N VAL A 170 3.87 -1.45 -18.53
CA VAL A 170 3.53 -1.13 -17.14
C VAL A 170 4.47 -0.03 -16.61
N PRO A 171 3.95 1.16 -16.21
CA PRO A 171 4.77 2.31 -15.86
C PRO A 171 5.25 2.25 -14.39
N THR A 172 5.96 1.19 -14.03
CA THR A 172 6.53 0.98 -12.68
C THR A 172 7.41 2.15 -12.21
N ARG A 173 8.04 2.88 -13.13
CA ARG A 173 8.87 4.05 -12.85
C ARG A 173 8.10 5.18 -12.16
N LEU A 174 6.77 5.23 -12.29
CA LEU A 174 5.93 6.17 -11.55
C LEU A 174 6.03 6.01 -10.03
N LEU A 175 6.41 4.83 -9.54
CA LEU A 175 6.69 4.61 -8.11
C LEU A 175 7.90 5.42 -7.62
N VAL A 176 8.80 5.81 -8.53
CA VAL A 176 9.96 6.68 -8.26
C VAL A 176 9.62 8.12 -8.60
N ASP A 177 9.05 8.36 -9.78
CA ASP A 177 8.90 9.71 -10.32
C ASP A 177 7.88 10.55 -9.54
N ILE A 178 6.83 9.95 -8.98
CA ILE A 178 5.83 10.69 -8.20
C ILE A 178 6.36 11.17 -6.86
N PRO A 179 6.99 10.32 -6.01
CA PRO A 179 7.64 10.82 -4.81
C PRO A 179 8.67 11.93 -5.11
N LEU A 180 9.45 11.80 -6.19
CA LEU A 180 10.39 12.83 -6.63
C LEU A 180 9.68 14.15 -6.98
N ALA A 181 8.62 14.09 -7.79
CA ALA A 181 7.87 15.27 -8.20
C ALA A 181 7.17 15.95 -7.00
N LEU A 182 6.59 15.17 -6.09
CA LEU A 182 5.97 15.67 -4.86
C LEU A 182 7.01 16.38 -3.98
N GLY A 183 8.15 15.74 -3.73
CA GLY A 183 9.23 16.31 -2.90
C GLY A 183 10.04 17.42 -3.57
N ALA A 184 9.80 17.73 -4.85
CA ALA A 184 10.35 18.90 -5.52
C ALA A 184 9.54 20.18 -5.23
N VAL A 185 8.37 20.07 -4.61
CA VAL A 185 7.53 21.20 -4.23
C VAL A 185 7.71 21.51 -2.74
N ASP A 186 8.37 22.63 -2.43
CA ASP A 186 8.72 23.01 -1.04
C ASP A 186 7.51 23.25 -0.12
N SER A 187 6.32 23.50 -0.66
CA SER A 187 5.12 23.77 0.14
C SER A 187 4.32 22.53 0.52
N LEU A 188 4.68 21.33 0.02
CA LEU A 188 3.92 20.11 0.25
C LEU A 188 4.40 19.37 1.51
N VAL A 189 3.43 18.98 2.34
CA VAL A 189 3.64 18.13 3.50
C VAL A 189 2.75 16.90 3.36
N ILE A 190 3.37 15.71 3.33
CA ILE A 190 2.68 14.44 3.19
C ILE A 190 3.05 13.56 4.38
N ASP A 191 2.23 13.60 5.42
CA ASP A 191 2.40 12.81 6.64
C ASP A 191 2.34 11.29 6.35
N GLN A 192 1.59 10.87 5.33
CA GLN A 192 1.42 9.45 4.98
C GLN A 192 1.46 9.21 3.47
N LEU A 193 2.26 8.25 3.03
CA LEU A 193 2.33 7.77 1.66
C LEU A 193 2.12 6.26 1.64
N SER A 194 1.05 5.82 1.01
CA SER A 194 0.71 4.41 0.90
C SER A 194 0.64 3.97 -0.56
N ILE A 195 1.37 2.92 -0.93
CA ILE A 195 1.49 2.42 -2.29
C ILE A 195 0.88 1.02 -2.35
N HIS A 196 -0.28 0.93 -3.00
CA HIS A 196 -1.15 -0.23 -3.09
C HIS A 196 -1.39 -0.57 -4.56
N VAL A 197 -0.32 -0.91 -5.27
CA VAL A 197 -0.37 -1.25 -6.71
C VAL A 197 -0.29 -2.75 -6.91
N SER A 198 -0.85 -3.28 -7.99
CA SER A 198 -0.70 -4.67 -8.37
C SER A 198 0.77 -4.97 -8.64
N ALA A 199 1.21 -6.18 -8.33
CA ALA A 199 2.62 -6.52 -8.52
C ALA A 199 3.03 -6.43 -10.00
N ALA A 200 4.15 -5.74 -10.26
CA ALA A 200 4.69 -5.53 -11.59
C ALA A 200 5.20 -6.83 -12.22
N PRO A 201 5.13 -6.94 -13.57
CA PRO A 201 5.80 -8.02 -14.29
C PRO A 201 7.33 -7.90 -14.19
N ASP A 202 7.87 -6.69 -14.16
CA ASP A 202 9.31 -6.42 -14.07
C ASP A 202 9.57 -5.15 -13.24
N TYR A 203 10.22 -5.33 -12.09
CA TYR A 203 10.62 -4.22 -11.22
C TYR A 203 11.98 -3.61 -11.59
N THR A 204 12.75 -4.20 -12.51
CA THR A 204 14.10 -3.71 -12.84
C THR A 204 14.10 -2.32 -13.49
N THR A 205 12.99 -1.95 -14.11
CA THR A 205 12.67 -0.60 -14.61
C THR A 205 12.66 0.48 -13.53
N MET A 206 12.51 0.12 -12.25
CA MET A 206 12.66 1.04 -11.11
C MET A 206 14.12 1.28 -10.70
N GLN A 207 15.09 0.65 -11.36
CA GLN A 207 16.50 0.77 -11.00
C GLN A 207 16.91 2.24 -10.87
N LEU A 208 17.49 2.57 -9.71
CA LEU A 208 17.90 3.92 -9.40
C LEU A 208 19.38 4.12 -9.75
N SER A 209 19.70 5.24 -10.40
CA SER A 209 21.08 5.73 -10.41
C SER A 209 21.48 6.17 -8.99
N ARG A 210 22.78 6.36 -8.74
CA ARG A 210 23.24 6.91 -7.44
C ARG A 210 22.59 8.27 -7.17
N ASP A 211 22.57 9.14 -8.16
CA ASP A 211 21.96 10.46 -8.06
C ASP A 211 20.45 10.39 -7.81
N ASP A 212 19.74 9.46 -8.45
CA ASP A 212 18.28 9.32 -8.24
C ASP A 212 17.95 8.78 -6.85
N ARG A 213 18.81 7.91 -6.28
CA ARG A 213 18.65 7.46 -4.89
C ARG A 213 18.72 8.63 -3.92
N ASP A 214 19.74 9.48 -4.06
CA ASP A 214 19.94 10.62 -3.17
C ASP A 214 18.82 11.65 -3.35
N LYS A 215 18.39 11.91 -4.59
CA LYS A 215 17.23 12.76 -4.88
C LYS A 215 15.95 12.20 -4.26
N LEU A 216 15.75 10.89 -4.31
CA LEU A 216 14.56 10.25 -3.72
C LEU A 216 14.58 10.36 -2.21
N SER A 217 15.71 10.07 -1.55
CA SER A 217 15.87 10.29 -0.11
C SER A 217 15.58 11.74 0.30
N ASP A 218 16.12 12.71 -0.44
CA ASP A 218 15.89 14.13 -0.18
C ASP A 218 14.44 14.55 -0.43
N ALA A 219 13.79 14.00 -1.47
CA ALA A 219 12.39 14.24 -1.76
C ALA A 219 11.48 13.73 -0.64
N ILE A 220 11.68 12.50 -0.18
CA ILE A 220 10.94 11.93 0.95
C ILE A 220 11.15 12.74 2.23
N LYS A 221 12.38 13.21 2.46
CA LYS A 221 12.69 14.07 3.60
C LYS A 221 11.99 15.43 3.51
N ARG A 222 11.94 16.05 2.33
CA ARG A 222 11.23 17.32 2.11
C ARG A 222 9.73 17.20 2.33
N LEU A 223 9.14 16.04 2.03
CA LEU A 223 7.72 15.77 2.28
C LEU A 223 7.36 15.62 3.77
N ASP A 224 8.35 15.49 4.65
CA ASP A 224 8.18 15.18 6.08
C ASP A 224 7.36 13.90 6.31
N LEU A 225 7.70 12.85 5.55
CA LEU A 225 6.94 11.61 5.51
C LEU A 225 7.06 10.83 6.83
N LEU A 226 5.98 10.80 7.61
CA LEU A 226 5.91 10.12 8.90
C LEU A 226 5.53 8.63 8.76
N GLN A 227 4.62 8.31 7.85
CA GLN A 227 4.09 6.96 7.65
C GLN A 227 4.27 6.50 6.20
N PHE A 228 4.87 5.33 6.02
CA PHE A 228 5.07 4.74 4.72
C PHE A 228 4.47 3.34 4.63
N SER A 229 3.78 3.07 3.53
CA SER A 229 3.20 1.75 3.28
C SER A 229 3.54 1.31 1.86
N PHE A 230 4.15 0.15 1.70
CA PHE A 230 4.41 -0.46 0.40
C PHE A 230 3.79 -1.86 0.36
N LEU A 231 2.63 -1.94 -0.27
CA LEU A 231 1.81 -3.15 -0.33
C LEU A 231 1.42 -3.43 -1.77
N PRO A 232 2.30 -4.06 -2.57
CA PRO A 232 1.86 -4.79 -3.75
C PRO A 232 0.59 -5.59 -3.43
N ARG A 233 -0.55 -5.22 -4.03
CA ARG A 233 -1.88 -5.77 -3.71
C ARG A 233 -2.73 -5.90 -4.97
N CYS A 234 -3.18 -7.12 -5.30
CA CYS A 234 -4.22 -7.35 -6.29
C CYS A 234 -5.55 -7.37 -5.54
N ARG A 235 -6.49 -6.50 -5.91
CA ARG A 235 -7.73 -6.33 -5.15
C ARG A 235 -8.80 -7.31 -5.59
N SER A 236 -8.70 -7.85 -6.80
CA SER A 236 -9.65 -8.82 -7.35
C SER A 236 -9.29 -10.30 -7.11
N GLY A 237 -8.51 -10.62 -6.08
CA GLY A 237 -8.21 -12.02 -5.69
C GLY A 237 -7.43 -12.80 -6.76
N CYS A 238 -6.70 -12.06 -7.59
CA CYS A 238 -6.17 -12.43 -8.90
C CYS A 238 -4.86 -13.22 -8.79
N GLY A 239 -4.90 -14.33 -8.05
CA GLY A 239 -3.87 -15.36 -8.07
C GLY A 239 -3.56 -15.81 -9.51
N PRO A 240 -2.44 -16.51 -9.73
CA PRO A 240 -1.93 -16.74 -11.06
C PRO A 240 -2.87 -17.64 -11.86
N TRP A 241 -3.32 -17.15 -13.01
CA TRP A 241 -4.10 -17.95 -13.95
C TRP A 241 -3.14 -18.86 -14.71
N ILE A 242 -3.07 -20.10 -14.23
CA ILE A 242 -2.48 -21.25 -14.92
C ILE A 242 -3.09 -21.29 -16.32
N LYS A 243 -2.29 -21.03 -17.36
CA LYS A 243 -2.67 -21.43 -18.72
C LYS A 243 -2.75 -22.95 -18.69
N ASN A 244 -3.94 -23.53 -18.80
CA ASN A 244 -4.20 -24.93 -19.18
C ASN A 244 -2.99 -25.88 -19.04
N GLY A 245 -2.62 -26.24 -17.82
CA GLY A 245 -1.58 -27.25 -17.54
C GLY A 245 -0.12 -26.84 -17.72
N GLU A 246 0.19 -25.62 -18.15
CA GLU A 246 1.53 -25.04 -18.17
C GLU A 246 1.63 -23.97 -17.09
N GLU A 247 2.32 -24.31 -16.00
CA GLU A 247 2.77 -23.35 -15.00
C GLU A 247 3.69 -22.33 -15.67
N SER A 248 3.17 -21.15 -16.02
CA SER A 248 4.01 -20.03 -16.43
C SER A 248 4.63 -19.40 -15.18
N ASP A 249 5.50 -20.15 -14.51
CA ASP A 249 6.26 -19.69 -13.35
C ASP A 249 7.29 -18.66 -13.85
N THR A 250 6.93 -17.37 -13.84
CA THR A 250 7.94 -16.34 -14.09
C THR A 250 8.77 -16.20 -12.83
N ILE A 251 9.97 -16.78 -12.83
CA ILE A 251 10.88 -16.77 -11.68
C ILE A 251 11.35 -15.33 -11.41
N ARG A 252 10.98 -14.76 -10.25
CA ARG A 252 11.55 -13.49 -9.77
C ARG A 252 13.06 -13.63 -9.71
N THR A 253 13.77 -12.63 -10.19
CA THR A 253 15.24 -12.66 -10.24
C THR A 253 15.85 -12.04 -8.97
N ALA A 254 17.10 -12.42 -8.65
CA ALA A 254 17.85 -11.73 -7.59
C ALA A 254 18.00 -10.24 -7.89
N ARG A 255 18.09 -9.89 -9.18
CA ARG A 255 18.21 -8.51 -9.64
C ARG A 255 16.98 -7.66 -9.34
N GLU A 256 15.77 -8.19 -9.55
CA GLU A 256 14.53 -7.48 -9.17
C GLU A 256 14.49 -7.21 -7.66
N MET A 257 14.93 -8.16 -6.84
CA MET A 257 14.98 -8.00 -5.38
C MET A 257 15.96 -6.92 -4.95
N GLU A 258 17.14 -6.86 -5.58
CA GLU A 258 18.10 -5.77 -5.38
C GLU A 258 17.48 -4.41 -5.69
N VAL A 259 16.79 -4.27 -6.82
CA VAL A 259 16.14 -3.01 -7.21
C VAL A 259 15.07 -2.58 -6.20
N ILE A 260 14.27 -3.52 -5.70
CA ILE A 260 13.26 -3.23 -4.66
C ILE A 260 13.95 -2.83 -3.35
N ASN A 261 15.01 -3.54 -2.93
CA ASN A 261 15.77 -3.17 -1.74
C ASN A 261 16.42 -1.79 -1.88
N GLU A 262 16.95 -1.45 -3.05
CA GLU A 262 17.52 -0.12 -3.32
C GLU A 262 16.46 0.98 -3.26
N TYR A 263 15.28 0.73 -3.83
CA TYR A 263 14.16 1.66 -3.79
C TYR A 263 13.67 1.90 -2.35
N LEU A 264 13.37 0.84 -1.61
CA LEU A 264 12.95 0.94 -0.21
C LEU A 264 14.05 1.58 0.65
N GLY A 265 15.31 1.19 0.43
CA GLY A 265 16.46 1.77 1.12
C GLY A 265 16.59 3.27 0.89
N ALA A 266 16.36 3.76 -0.33
CA ALA A 266 16.36 5.19 -0.63
C ALA A 266 15.24 5.93 0.12
N ILE A 267 14.05 5.34 0.27
CA ILE A 267 12.94 5.90 1.05
C ILE A 267 13.31 5.97 2.55
N PHE A 268 13.81 4.89 3.13
CA PHE A 268 14.16 4.84 4.56
C PHE A 268 15.38 5.69 4.91
N ASN A 269 16.29 5.93 3.96
CA ASN A 269 17.45 6.80 4.18
C ASN A 269 17.08 8.28 4.40
N ALA A 270 15.82 8.68 4.18
CA ALA A 270 15.28 9.99 4.55
C ALA A 270 15.25 10.23 6.08
N ARG A 271 15.21 9.16 6.89
CA ARG A 271 15.21 9.16 8.38
C ARG A 271 14.03 9.87 9.06
N CYS A 272 12.98 10.23 8.34
CA CYS A 272 11.77 10.86 8.89
C CYS A 272 10.62 9.90 9.14
N ILE A 273 10.71 8.65 8.64
CA ILE A 273 9.63 7.66 8.72
C ILE A 273 9.61 7.03 10.12
N ALA A 274 8.48 7.21 10.82
CA ALA A 274 8.24 6.63 12.13
C ALA A 274 7.45 5.32 12.08
N HIS A 275 6.62 5.13 11.05
CA HIS A 275 5.79 3.93 10.91
C HIS A 275 5.89 3.37 9.49
N ALA A 276 6.14 2.07 9.38
CA ALA A 276 6.28 1.37 8.12
C ALA A 276 5.41 0.11 8.06
N ASP A 277 4.76 -0.10 6.91
CA ASP A 277 4.08 -1.35 6.56
C ASP A 277 4.58 -1.82 5.20
N ILE A 278 5.23 -2.98 5.16
CA ILE A 278 5.77 -3.58 3.95
C ILE A 278 5.15 -4.95 3.79
N ASN A 279 4.37 -5.13 2.73
CA ASN A 279 3.72 -6.40 2.40
C ASN A 279 4.10 -6.81 0.98
N LEU A 280 4.83 -7.91 0.83
CA LEU A 280 5.26 -8.40 -0.48
C LEU A 280 4.49 -9.64 -0.93
N GLY A 281 3.30 -9.91 -0.39
CA GLY A 281 2.56 -11.12 -0.71
C GLY A 281 2.24 -11.27 -2.20
N GLU A 282 1.68 -10.24 -2.82
CA GLU A 282 1.45 -10.25 -4.26
C GLU A 282 2.73 -10.29 -5.09
N PHE A 283 3.84 -9.73 -4.58
CA PHE A 283 5.10 -9.79 -5.30
C PHE A 283 5.51 -11.25 -5.56
N TRP A 284 5.18 -12.15 -4.65
CA TRP A 284 5.32 -13.60 -4.82
C TRP A 284 4.24 -14.16 -5.74
N TYR A 285 2.96 -14.04 -5.38
CA TYR A 285 1.91 -14.84 -6.01
C TYR A 285 1.50 -14.39 -7.41
N SER A 286 1.69 -13.13 -7.79
CA SER A 286 1.07 -12.56 -8.99
C SER A 286 1.58 -13.09 -10.33
N LEU A 287 2.73 -13.78 -10.37
CA LEU A 287 3.38 -14.26 -11.60
C LEU A 287 3.50 -15.79 -11.70
N GLY A 288 2.68 -16.52 -10.94
CA GLY A 288 2.73 -17.99 -10.95
C GLY A 288 3.72 -18.58 -9.96
N LEU A 289 4.48 -17.77 -9.20
CA LEU A 289 5.45 -18.34 -8.27
C LEU A 289 4.76 -19.21 -7.21
N LYS A 290 5.27 -20.42 -7.07
CA LYS A 290 4.77 -21.41 -6.10
C LYS A 290 4.94 -20.96 -4.64
N SER A 291 5.98 -20.18 -4.33
CA SER A 291 6.26 -19.77 -2.95
C SER A 291 7.41 -18.77 -2.81
N MET A 292 7.29 -17.87 -1.82
CA MET A 292 8.40 -17.06 -1.26
C MET A 292 9.61 -17.92 -0.82
N LEU A 293 9.40 -19.21 -0.52
CA LEU A 293 10.47 -20.15 -0.15
C LEU A 293 11.55 -20.28 -1.23
N ALA A 294 11.19 -20.10 -2.50
CA ALA A 294 12.09 -20.20 -3.65
C ALA A 294 12.76 -18.86 -4.01
N ALA A 295 12.59 -17.80 -3.19
CA ALA A 295 13.15 -16.49 -3.45
C ALA A 295 14.66 -16.57 -3.73
N PRO A 296 15.21 -16.09 -4.86
CA PRO A 296 16.65 -16.17 -5.16
C PRO A 296 17.52 -15.33 -4.22
N ALA A 297 16.99 -14.26 -3.64
CA ALA A 297 17.69 -13.38 -2.71
C ALA A 297 16.75 -12.90 -1.59
N SER A 298 17.27 -12.07 -0.70
CA SER A 298 16.46 -11.37 0.30
C SER A 298 15.85 -10.12 -0.31
N VAL A 299 14.63 -9.77 0.09
CA VAL A 299 13.89 -8.62 -0.44
C VAL A 299 13.13 -7.93 0.69
N GLY A 300 12.74 -6.67 0.53
CA GLY A 300 11.91 -5.92 1.46
C GLY A 300 12.71 -5.17 2.53
N ILE A 301 13.78 -5.76 3.06
CA ILE A 301 14.64 -5.12 4.09
C ILE A 301 16.15 -5.31 3.85
N GLY A 302 16.55 -5.77 2.66
CA GLY A 302 17.92 -6.13 2.31
C GLY A 302 18.85 -4.96 2.01
N PHE A 303 18.66 -3.81 2.67
CA PHE A 303 19.43 -2.59 2.49
C PHE A 303 20.07 -2.14 3.80
N MET A 304 20.97 -1.16 3.71
CA MET A 304 21.62 -0.58 4.88
C MET A 304 20.66 0.37 5.59
N TRP A 305 20.24 -0.02 6.79
CA TRP A 305 19.40 0.83 7.64
C TRP A 305 20.20 2.01 8.19
N PRO A 306 19.66 3.24 8.15
CA PRO A 306 20.33 4.39 8.73
C PRO A 306 20.38 4.24 10.26
N PRO A 307 21.55 4.43 10.90
CA PRO A 307 21.65 4.37 12.35
C PRO A 307 20.88 5.51 12.99
N GLY A 308 20.20 5.23 14.10
CA GLY A 308 19.40 6.23 14.81
C GLY A 308 18.19 6.71 14.02
N SER A 309 17.54 5.79 13.28
CA SER A 309 16.26 6.10 12.63
C SER A 309 15.18 6.40 13.67
N ASP A 310 14.24 7.28 13.34
CA ASP A 310 13.04 7.54 14.15
C ASP A 310 11.96 6.46 13.98
N LEU A 311 12.30 5.31 13.39
CA LEU A 311 11.37 4.22 13.12
C LEU A 311 10.90 3.59 14.44
N ARG A 312 9.63 3.80 14.77
CA ARG A 312 8.95 3.32 15.98
C ARG A 312 8.13 2.07 15.72
N SER A 313 7.59 1.89 14.52
CA SER A 313 6.76 0.73 14.21
C SER A 313 7.08 0.20 12.82
N ILE A 314 7.24 -1.11 12.71
CA ILE A 314 7.38 -1.80 11.43
C ILE A 314 6.52 -3.06 11.38
N HIS A 315 5.70 -3.16 10.34
CA HIS A 315 4.97 -4.35 9.97
C HIS A 315 5.57 -4.94 8.69
N LEU A 316 6.00 -6.20 8.76
CA LEU A 316 6.57 -6.95 7.65
C LEU A 316 5.68 -8.15 7.37
N THR A 317 5.12 -8.19 6.17
CA THR A 317 4.29 -9.30 5.70
C THR A 317 4.92 -9.95 4.48
N GLU A 318 5.12 -11.26 4.55
CA GLU A 318 5.62 -12.08 3.43
C GLU A 318 6.96 -11.58 2.90
N ILE A 319 7.95 -11.49 3.77
CA ILE A 319 9.29 -11.01 3.43
C ILE A 319 10.30 -12.16 3.54
N SER A 320 11.21 -12.27 2.57
CA SER A 320 12.34 -13.23 2.58
C SER A 320 13.63 -12.53 2.98
N VAL A 321 14.26 -12.96 4.08
CA VAL A 321 15.38 -12.25 4.74
C VAL A 321 16.43 -13.22 5.27
N THR A 322 17.57 -12.67 5.69
CA THR A 322 18.57 -13.37 6.51
C THR A 322 18.44 -12.95 7.98
N ALA A 323 18.90 -13.79 8.90
CA ALA A 323 18.94 -13.43 10.33
C ALA A 323 19.76 -12.16 10.61
N MET A 324 20.81 -11.90 9.81
CA MET A 324 21.62 -10.68 9.91
C MET A 324 20.86 -9.42 9.49
N GLN A 325 20.09 -9.48 8.40
CA GLN A 325 19.28 -8.34 7.95
C GLN A 325 18.19 -8.00 8.96
N LEU A 326 17.58 -9.02 9.59
CA LEU A 326 16.61 -8.80 10.66
C LEU A 326 17.26 -8.13 11.89
N GLY A 327 18.49 -8.53 12.23
CA GLY A 327 19.29 -7.86 13.26
C GLY A 327 19.65 -6.41 12.92
N ALA A 328 20.00 -6.14 11.67
CA ALA A 328 20.27 -4.78 11.19
C ALA A 328 19.04 -3.87 11.28
N LEU A 329 17.86 -4.39 10.92
CA LEU A 329 16.58 -3.71 11.14
C LEU A 329 16.36 -3.46 12.64
N ALA A 330 16.51 -4.48 13.48
CA ALA A 330 16.30 -4.37 14.92
C ALA A 330 17.17 -3.27 15.55
N ALA A 331 18.45 -3.22 15.19
CA ALA A 331 19.40 -2.21 15.66
C ALA A 331 19.07 -0.78 15.19
N ALA A 332 18.39 -0.65 14.05
CA ALA A 332 17.97 0.64 13.51
C ALA A 332 16.71 1.21 14.19
N LEU A 333 15.88 0.35 14.78
CA LEU A 333 14.64 0.74 15.45
C LEU A 333 14.90 1.58 16.71
N GLY A 334 13.99 2.52 16.96
CA GLY A 334 13.99 3.37 18.14
C GLY A 334 13.68 2.62 19.44
N ILE A 335 13.87 3.29 20.58
CA ILE A 335 13.47 2.77 21.89
C ILE A 335 11.94 2.66 21.94
N GLY A 336 11.41 1.58 22.53
CA GLY A 336 9.96 1.41 22.61
C GLY A 336 9.32 0.99 21.29
N SER A 337 10.10 0.43 20.35
CA SER A 337 9.59 0.06 19.03
C SER A 337 8.56 -1.06 19.07
N GLU A 338 7.70 -1.07 18.06
CA GLU A 338 6.74 -2.13 17.75
C GLU A 338 7.17 -2.87 16.49
N VAL A 339 7.28 -4.19 16.57
CA VAL A 339 7.67 -5.04 15.44
C VAL A 339 6.61 -6.09 15.20
N SER A 340 6.11 -6.19 13.98
CA SER A 340 5.17 -7.24 13.60
C SER A 340 5.68 -7.97 12.36
N LEU A 341 5.93 -9.26 12.52
CA LEU A 341 6.45 -10.16 11.50
C LEU A 341 5.38 -11.20 11.18
N PHE A 342 4.84 -11.16 9.96
CA PHE A 342 3.83 -12.09 9.47
C PHE A 342 4.34 -12.82 8.23
N LEU A 343 4.34 -14.15 8.24
CA LEU A 343 4.86 -14.97 7.14
C LEU A 343 6.29 -14.54 6.73
N VAL A 344 7.18 -14.30 7.70
CA VAL A 344 8.58 -13.97 7.39
C VAL A 344 9.37 -15.25 7.13
N HIS A 345 10.13 -15.28 6.05
CA HIS A 345 10.98 -16.39 5.64
C HIS A 345 12.45 -16.10 5.96
N ILE A 346 13.07 -16.89 6.86
CA ILE A 346 14.51 -16.87 7.08
C ILE A 346 15.17 -17.76 6.02
N LYS A 347 15.63 -17.14 4.93
CA LYS A 347 16.28 -17.81 3.80
C LYS A 347 17.68 -18.31 4.16
N VAL A 348 18.43 -17.52 4.94
CA VAL A 348 19.79 -17.87 5.39
C VAL A 348 19.91 -17.60 6.88
N GLY A 349 20.35 -18.63 7.61
CA GLY A 349 20.42 -18.65 9.08
C GLY A 349 19.29 -19.48 9.70
N SER A 350 19.12 -19.31 11.00
CA SER A 350 18.10 -20.00 11.79
C SER A 350 17.16 -18.98 12.46
N TRP A 351 15.94 -19.38 12.77
CA TRP A 351 15.03 -18.62 13.62
C TRP A 351 15.59 -18.45 15.02
N ARG A 352 16.36 -19.41 15.53
CA ARG A 352 17.13 -19.25 16.79
C ARG A 352 18.04 -18.02 16.72
N ASP A 353 18.83 -17.90 15.65
CA ASP A 353 19.72 -16.76 15.46
C ASP A 353 18.92 -15.48 15.21
N ALA A 354 17.85 -15.54 14.43
CA ALA A 354 16.98 -14.39 14.16
C ALA A 354 16.33 -13.84 15.44
N LEU A 355 15.90 -14.72 16.35
CA LEU A 355 15.38 -14.32 17.66
C LEU A 355 16.46 -13.67 18.53
N GLN A 356 17.69 -14.20 18.49
CA GLN A 356 18.82 -13.62 19.21
C GLN A 356 19.19 -12.24 18.65
N THR A 357 19.25 -12.09 17.32
CA THR A 357 19.58 -10.79 16.69
C THR A 357 18.49 -9.75 16.90
N LEU A 358 17.21 -10.16 16.90
CA LEU A 358 16.10 -9.30 17.32
C LEU A 358 16.30 -8.83 18.76
N ARG A 359 16.54 -9.76 19.69
CA ARG A 359 16.74 -9.44 21.11
C ARG A 359 17.90 -8.47 21.33
N ASP A 360 19.03 -8.71 20.67
CA ASP A 360 20.24 -7.90 20.84
C ASP A 360 20.11 -6.51 20.20
N GLY A 361 19.35 -6.41 19.10
CA GLY A 361 19.12 -5.14 18.40
C GLY A 361 18.04 -4.27 19.02
N LEU A 362 16.94 -4.86 19.51
CA LEU A 362 15.78 -4.13 20.03
C LEU A 362 16.08 -3.50 21.40
N ARG A 363 15.66 -2.25 21.57
CA ARG A 363 15.89 -1.47 22.80
C ARG A 363 14.57 -1.21 23.53
N ASN A 364 14.27 -2.04 24.53
CA ASN A 364 13.02 -1.99 25.31
C ASN A 364 11.78 -1.92 24.40
N PRO A 365 11.57 -2.89 23.50
CA PRO A 365 10.45 -2.86 22.55
C PRO A 365 9.10 -2.86 23.29
N GLN A 366 8.14 -2.10 22.77
CA GLN A 366 6.78 -2.06 23.29
C GLN A 366 6.03 -3.35 22.93
N SER A 367 6.18 -3.82 21.69
CA SER A 367 5.61 -5.09 21.24
C SER A 367 6.48 -5.76 20.18
N VAL A 368 6.47 -7.09 20.20
CA VAL A 368 6.98 -7.94 19.12
C VAL A 368 5.91 -8.96 18.82
N SER A 369 5.50 -9.08 17.56
CA SER A 369 4.58 -10.10 17.08
C SER A 369 5.25 -10.93 16.01
N ILE A 370 5.21 -12.26 16.17
CA ILE A 370 5.76 -13.21 15.20
C ILE A 370 4.65 -14.21 14.87
N ARG A 371 4.22 -14.22 13.61
CA ARG A 371 3.13 -15.06 13.12
C ARG A 371 3.56 -15.79 11.85
N TYR A 372 3.31 -17.09 11.83
CA TYR A 372 3.64 -17.99 10.72
C TYR A 372 5.11 -17.89 10.27
N PRO A 373 6.10 -18.11 11.16
CA PRO A 373 7.50 -18.11 10.77
C PRO A 373 7.80 -19.23 9.77
N ILE A 374 8.64 -18.96 8.78
CA ILE A 374 9.03 -19.93 7.74
C ILE A 374 10.56 -19.93 7.56
N GLY A 375 11.12 -21.04 7.07
CA GLY A 375 12.54 -21.17 6.76
C GLY A 375 13.42 -21.48 7.97
N GLY A 376 14.72 -21.38 7.78
CA GLY A 376 15.71 -21.85 8.76
C GLY A 376 15.45 -23.30 9.20
N GLU A 377 15.45 -23.52 10.50
CA GLU A 377 15.18 -24.79 11.15
C GLU A 377 13.70 -25.10 11.36
N VAL A 378 12.78 -24.16 11.08
CA VAL A 378 11.34 -24.34 11.40
C VAL A 378 10.75 -25.54 10.66
N GLN A 379 11.19 -25.81 9.42
CA GLN A 379 10.74 -26.98 8.65
C GLN A 379 11.18 -28.32 9.26
N ASN A 380 12.17 -28.30 10.17
CA ASN A 380 12.69 -29.48 10.86
C ASN A 380 12.11 -29.66 12.26
N LEU A 381 11.30 -28.71 12.74
CA LEU A 381 10.64 -28.76 14.05
C LEU A 381 9.33 -29.54 13.94
N THR A 382 8.93 -30.21 15.02
CA THR A 382 7.61 -30.82 15.12
C THR A 382 6.53 -29.73 15.29
N GLU A 383 5.28 -30.03 14.94
CA GLU A 383 4.16 -29.11 15.16
C GLU A 383 4.07 -28.67 16.63
N ASP A 384 4.28 -29.59 17.58
CA ASP A 384 4.31 -29.28 19.02
C ASP A 384 5.42 -28.28 19.38
N GLN A 385 6.60 -28.38 18.77
CA GLN A 385 7.70 -27.44 18.99
C GLN A 385 7.38 -26.05 18.42
N ILE A 386 6.78 -26.01 17.23
CA ILE A 386 6.35 -24.76 16.58
C ILE A 386 5.26 -24.09 17.42
N GLU A 387 4.23 -24.84 17.83
CA GLU A 387 3.13 -24.34 18.66
C GLU A 387 3.62 -23.91 20.04
N SER A 388 4.58 -24.62 20.64
CA SER A 388 5.16 -24.23 21.93
C SER A 388 5.93 -22.91 21.86
N ALA A 389 6.65 -22.67 20.76
CA ALA A 389 7.49 -21.48 20.60
C ALA A 389 6.71 -20.27 20.07
N PHE A 390 5.83 -20.48 19.08
CA PHE A 390 5.17 -19.44 18.29
C PHE A 390 3.62 -19.46 18.39
N GLY A 391 3.03 -20.44 19.08
CA GLY A 391 1.60 -20.53 19.30
C GLY A 391 1.14 -19.61 20.44
N SER A 392 -0.03 -18.98 20.27
CA SER A 392 -0.60 -18.02 21.23
C SER A 392 -1.45 -18.69 22.31
N ARG A 393 -1.53 -20.03 22.35
CA ARG A 393 -2.51 -20.75 23.16
C ARG A 393 -2.35 -20.61 24.67
N HIS A 394 -1.26 -20.00 25.18
CA HIS A 394 -0.87 -20.22 26.57
C HIS A 394 -0.49 -18.99 27.41
N THR A 395 -0.43 -17.75 26.90
CA THR A 395 -0.24 -16.58 27.78
C THR A 395 -0.90 -15.29 27.25
N GLU A 396 -1.38 -14.44 28.16
CA GLU A 396 -1.80 -13.06 27.85
C GLU A 396 -0.61 -12.17 27.42
N GLU A 397 0.62 -12.63 27.64
CA GLU A 397 1.86 -11.86 27.46
C GLU A 397 2.50 -12.03 26.06
N GLY A 398 2.00 -12.97 25.25
CA GLY A 398 2.51 -13.29 23.91
C GLY A 398 3.02 -14.74 23.77
N THR A 399 3.71 -15.03 22.68
CA THR A 399 4.37 -16.33 22.45
C THR A 399 5.73 -16.37 23.16
N LYS A 400 6.29 -17.57 23.39
CA LYS A 400 7.65 -17.67 23.98
C LYS A 400 8.70 -16.97 23.12
N ALA A 401 8.60 -17.10 21.79
CA ALA A 401 9.49 -16.41 20.85
C ALA A 401 9.40 -14.89 20.98
N GLU A 402 8.19 -14.34 21.10
CA GLU A 402 7.97 -12.91 21.32
C GLU A 402 8.53 -12.45 22.67
N CYS A 403 8.25 -13.18 23.76
CA CYS A 403 8.78 -12.87 25.09
C CYS A 403 10.32 -12.91 25.14
N TYR A 404 10.94 -13.86 24.43
CA TYR A 404 12.40 -13.93 24.32
C TYR A 404 12.98 -12.75 23.53
N ALA A 405 12.40 -12.42 22.37
CA ALA A 405 12.83 -11.28 21.55
C ALA A 405 12.66 -9.94 22.29
N MET A 406 11.64 -9.81 23.14
CA MET A 406 11.44 -8.65 24.02
C MET A 406 12.34 -8.65 25.27
N GLY A 407 13.15 -9.70 25.50
CA GLY A 407 14.02 -9.82 26.66
C GLY A 407 13.32 -10.20 27.97
N ARG A 408 12.02 -10.55 27.93
CA ARG A 408 11.22 -10.98 29.10
C ARG A 408 11.48 -12.43 29.51
N MET A 409 11.97 -13.25 28.59
CA MET A 409 12.40 -14.63 28.85
C MET A 409 13.90 -14.77 28.61
N VAL A 410 14.63 -15.49 29.46
CA VAL A 410 16.10 -15.63 29.34
C VAL A 410 16.50 -16.69 28.31
N GLU A 411 15.83 -17.83 28.33
CA GLU A 411 16.17 -18.98 27.47
C GLU A 411 15.55 -18.84 26.10
N ASN A 412 16.29 -19.18 25.05
CA ASN A 412 15.77 -19.20 23.70
C ASN A 412 14.84 -20.43 23.54
N PRO A 413 13.57 -20.25 23.15
CA PRO A 413 12.60 -21.35 23.11
C PRO A 413 12.91 -22.39 22.02
N LEU A 414 13.84 -22.11 21.10
CA LEU A 414 14.32 -23.02 20.06
C LEU A 414 15.63 -23.74 20.44
N ILE A 415 16.09 -23.58 21.70
CA ILE A 415 17.17 -24.37 22.28
C ILE A 415 16.51 -25.40 23.21
N ALA A 416 16.79 -26.68 22.99
CA ALA A 416 16.27 -27.73 23.87
C ALA A 416 16.78 -27.49 25.31
N PRO A 417 15.91 -27.66 26.33
CA PRO A 417 16.35 -27.59 27.72
C PRO A 417 17.40 -28.67 27.95
N ARG A 418 18.52 -28.29 28.56
CA ARG A 418 19.62 -29.20 28.93
C ARG A 418 19.24 -30.10 30.10
#